data_AF-A0A967VZ72-F1
#
_entry.id   AF-A0A967VZ72-F1
#
_cell.length_a   1.000
_cell.length_b   1.000
_cell.length_c   1.000
_cell.angle_alpha   90.00
_cell.angle_beta   90.00
_cell.angle_gamma   90.00
#
_symmetry.space_group_name_H-M   'P 1'
#
loop_
_entity.id
_entity.type
_entity.pdbx_description
1 polymer ?
#
loop_
_entity_poly.entity_id
_entity_poly.type
_entity_poly.pdbx_seq_one_letter_code
_entity_poly.pdbx_strand_id
1 'polypeptide(L)'
;MSIAQQVFDAKWIANGFPKAGTHLLSMMLQPIAPPTPSTESGFLAAPWAGTHADNSWTGDRMPLEWTCFKAGRVANAHQIKAHLAYDEDIDRFLYLLGANHIMIYRDLRDVAVSQAFHILNSRVKTLLHPDRGRYMKLGSFDAILLAVIEGLDEFLGIIERWENFAPWLDVDWVLPVKYEDLLDDPYFWADKIFKYGMKRQVSLYSYKGEGLKLSFDKVGTAAVIDAMAKFAVQKEKSPTYRKGVSGEWKERFYPVHIDAFKKADKNRWLVKLGYERDEWYE
;
A
#
# COMPACT_ATOMS: atom_id res chain seq x y z
N MET A 1 -28.40 -14.66 3.42
CA MET A 1 -28.12 -13.25 3.03
C MET A 1 -28.44 -13.10 1.55
N SER A 2 -29.03 -11.98 1.13
CA SER A 2 -29.25 -11.70 -0.30
C SER A 2 -27.92 -11.36 -1.00
N ILE A 3 -27.84 -11.53 -2.32
CA ILE A 3 -26.69 -11.09 -3.14
C ILE A 3 -26.42 -9.59 -2.90
N ALA A 4 -27.48 -8.78 -2.78
CA ALA A 4 -27.35 -7.37 -2.43
C ALA A 4 -26.63 -7.20 -1.08
N GLN A 5 -27.01 -7.94 -0.05
CA GLN A 5 -26.40 -7.85 1.28
C GLN A 5 -24.95 -8.36 1.33
N GLN A 6 -24.58 -9.31 0.46
CA GLN A 6 -23.20 -9.82 0.35
C GLN A 6 -22.28 -8.92 -0.50
N VAL A 7 -22.81 -8.18 -1.46
CA VAL A 7 -22.07 -7.16 -2.21
C VAL A 7 -21.72 -5.96 -1.32
N PHE A 8 -22.58 -5.63 -0.34
CA PHE A 8 -22.28 -4.63 0.70
C PHE A 8 -21.30 -5.12 1.78
N ASP A 9 -21.01 -6.42 1.83
CA ASP A 9 -20.18 -7.09 2.83
C ASP A 9 -18.73 -7.36 2.35
N ALA A 10 -18.31 -6.70 1.27
CA ALA A 10 -16.99 -6.92 0.69
C ALA A 10 -15.85 -6.72 1.71
N LYS A 11 -14.87 -7.61 1.67
CA LYS A 11 -13.62 -7.52 2.43
C LYS A 11 -12.59 -6.74 1.62
N TRP A 12 -11.94 -5.75 2.21
CA TRP A 12 -10.97 -4.91 1.48
C TRP A 12 -9.56 -5.01 2.06
N ILE A 13 -8.59 -5.29 1.20
CA ILE A 13 -7.16 -5.25 1.53
C ILE A 13 -6.59 -3.97 0.93
N ALA A 14 -6.34 -2.98 1.79
CA ALA A 14 -5.59 -1.78 1.42
C ALA A 14 -4.09 -2.11 1.52
N ASN A 15 -3.55 -2.80 0.51
CA ASN A 15 -2.15 -3.17 0.47
C ASN A 15 -1.31 -2.07 -0.17
N GLY A 16 -0.05 -1.96 0.23
CA GLY A 16 0.91 -1.13 -0.48
C GLY A 16 2.32 -1.34 -0.01
N PHE A 17 3.28 -0.88 -0.81
CA PHE A 17 4.66 -0.81 -0.36
C PHE A 17 4.77 0.19 0.81
N PRO A 18 5.56 -0.10 1.88
CA PRO A 18 5.73 0.84 2.98
C PRO A 18 6.06 2.25 2.50
N LYS A 19 5.35 3.25 3.05
CA LYS A 19 5.45 4.68 2.67
C LYS A 19 4.98 5.05 1.26
N ALA A 20 4.42 4.12 0.48
CA ALA A 20 3.80 4.41 -0.82
C ALA A 20 2.38 5.01 -0.75
N GLY A 21 1.87 5.31 0.45
CA GLY A 21 0.56 5.97 0.60
C GLY A 21 -0.59 5.08 1.03
N THR A 22 -0.33 3.93 1.63
CA THR A 22 -1.38 3.01 2.15
C THR A 22 -2.37 3.70 3.11
N HIS A 23 -1.95 4.76 3.83
CA HIS A 23 -2.88 5.56 4.63
C HIS A 23 -3.89 6.34 3.78
N LEU A 24 -3.43 6.96 2.68
CA LEU A 24 -4.30 7.68 1.73
C LEU A 24 -5.35 6.73 1.15
N LEU A 25 -4.92 5.55 0.69
CA LEU A 25 -5.82 4.50 0.21
C LEU A 25 -6.82 4.08 1.28
N SER A 26 -6.36 3.87 2.52
CA SER A 26 -7.24 3.47 3.63
C SER A 26 -8.29 4.53 3.94
N MET A 27 -7.92 5.82 3.93
CA MET A 27 -8.86 6.93 4.07
C MET A 27 -9.89 6.95 2.94
N MET A 28 -9.47 6.73 1.69
CA MET A 28 -10.39 6.68 0.54
C MET A 28 -11.42 5.56 0.66
N LEU A 29 -11.03 4.40 1.21
CA LEU A 29 -11.92 3.26 1.42
C LEU A 29 -12.87 3.43 2.61
N GLN A 30 -12.55 4.32 3.55
CA GLN A 30 -13.26 4.43 4.84
C GLN A 30 -14.79 4.57 4.72
N PRO A 31 -15.35 5.33 3.77
CA PRO A 31 -16.81 5.47 3.63
C PRO A 31 -17.55 4.19 3.22
N ILE A 32 -16.88 3.27 2.53
CA ILE A 32 -17.47 2.00 2.05
C ILE A 32 -16.99 0.79 2.85
N ALA A 33 -15.87 0.95 3.56
CA ALA A 33 -15.22 -0.11 4.32
C ALA A 33 -14.42 0.54 5.47
N PRO A 34 -15.01 0.78 6.65
CA PRO A 34 -14.26 1.24 7.81
C PRO A 34 -13.15 0.24 8.20
N PRO A 35 -12.09 0.69 8.89
CA PRO A 35 -11.07 -0.22 9.41
C PRO A 35 -11.70 -1.30 10.30
N THR A 36 -11.26 -2.54 10.13
CA THR A 36 -11.70 -3.67 10.96
C THR A 36 -11.54 -3.32 12.45
N PRO A 37 -12.57 -3.47 13.30
CA PRO A 37 -12.48 -3.13 14.70
C PRO A 37 -11.36 -3.93 15.38
N SER A 38 -10.60 -3.26 16.24
CA SER A 38 -9.70 -3.96 17.15
C SER A 38 -10.47 -4.36 18.40
N THR A 39 -10.78 -5.64 18.54
CA THR A 39 -11.43 -6.19 19.74
C THR A 39 -10.45 -6.84 20.71
N GLU A 40 -9.15 -6.82 20.39
CA GLU A 40 -8.12 -7.58 21.11
C GLU A 40 -6.97 -6.67 21.57
N SER A 41 -6.25 -7.10 22.61
CA SER A 41 -5.07 -6.42 23.12
C SER A 41 -3.77 -7.02 22.56
N GLY A 42 -2.65 -6.31 22.76
CA GLY A 42 -1.32 -6.80 22.36
C GLY A 42 -1.09 -6.87 20.86
N PHE A 43 -0.41 -7.90 20.39
CA PHE A 43 0.01 -8.07 18.99
C PHE A 43 -1.17 -8.18 17.98
N LEU A 44 -2.37 -8.45 18.49
CA LEU A 44 -3.62 -8.57 17.74
C LEU A 44 -4.48 -7.29 17.79
N ALA A 45 -3.98 -6.24 18.44
CA ALA A 45 -4.71 -5.00 18.68
C ALA A 45 -4.76 -4.03 17.49
N ALA A 46 -4.08 -4.33 16.38
CA ALA A 46 -4.13 -3.50 15.18
C ALA A 46 -4.65 -4.33 14.00
N PRO A 47 -5.67 -3.85 13.25
CA PRO A 47 -6.16 -4.48 12.03
C PRO A 47 -5.17 -4.25 10.87
N TRP A 48 -3.96 -4.79 11.02
CA TRP A 48 -2.85 -4.67 10.09
C TRP A 48 -2.24 -6.04 9.78
N ALA A 49 -1.87 -6.27 8.52
CA ALA A 49 -1.17 -7.46 8.09
C ALA A 49 0.12 -7.11 7.34
N GLY A 50 1.17 -7.91 7.54
CA GLY A 50 2.43 -7.75 6.83
C GLY A 50 3.15 -9.08 6.65
N THR A 51 3.92 -9.21 5.57
CA THR A 51 4.68 -10.42 5.26
C THR A 51 6.05 -10.44 5.93
N HIS A 52 6.62 -9.27 6.20
CA HIS A 52 7.96 -9.15 6.76
C HIS A 52 7.92 -8.73 8.22
N ALA A 53 8.88 -9.26 9.00
CA ALA A 53 9.15 -8.85 10.35
C ALA A 53 9.53 -7.36 10.42
N ASP A 54 9.57 -6.83 11.64
CA ASP A 54 10.02 -5.47 11.94
C ASP A 54 9.46 -4.42 10.98
N ASN A 55 8.15 -4.40 10.76
CA ASN A 55 7.45 -3.44 9.89
C ASN A 55 7.98 -3.41 8.43
N SER A 56 8.45 -4.54 7.92
CA SER A 56 8.95 -4.70 6.55
C SER A 56 10.22 -3.94 6.24
N TRP A 57 11.09 -3.75 7.22
CA TRP A 57 12.43 -3.18 7.03
C TRP A 57 13.49 -4.24 6.71
N THR A 58 13.32 -5.47 7.21
CA THR A 58 14.22 -6.60 6.94
C THR A 58 13.66 -7.49 5.83
N GLY A 59 14.50 -8.41 5.32
CA GLY A 59 14.08 -9.49 4.43
C GLY A 59 13.42 -10.67 5.15
N ASP A 60 13.40 -10.66 6.47
CA ASP A 60 12.87 -11.76 7.26
C ASP A 60 11.35 -11.83 7.14
N ARG A 61 10.86 -12.96 6.63
CA ARG A 61 9.43 -13.19 6.49
C ARG A 61 8.84 -13.71 7.80
N MET A 62 7.65 -13.20 8.13
CA MET A 62 6.78 -13.81 9.13
C MET A 62 6.31 -15.18 8.62
N PRO A 63 6.00 -16.14 9.52
CA PRO A 63 5.42 -17.40 9.09
C PRO A 63 4.11 -17.17 8.31
N LEU A 64 3.92 -17.93 7.23
CA LEU A 64 2.79 -17.76 6.30
C LEU A 64 1.44 -17.78 7.03
N GLU A 65 1.25 -18.71 7.96
CA GLU A 65 0.02 -18.89 8.72
C GLU A 65 -0.32 -17.64 9.53
N TRP A 66 0.69 -16.93 10.02
CA TRP A 66 0.51 -15.70 10.78
C TRP A 66 0.06 -14.55 9.88
N THR A 67 0.67 -14.43 8.71
CA THR A 67 0.27 -13.43 7.72
C THR A 67 -1.15 -13.69 7.22
N CYS A 68 -1.48 -14.95 6.88
CA CYS A 68 -2.83 -15.36 6.50
C CYS A 68 -3.84 -15.16 7.64
N PHE A 69 -3.50 -15.51 8.88
CA PHE A 69 -4.37 -15.29 10.05
C PHE A 69 -4.69 -13.80 10.21
N LYS A 70 -3.69 -12.92 10.19
CA LYS A 70 -3.92 -11.47 10.30
C LYS A 70 -4.74 -10.92 9.13
N ALA A 71 -4.44 -11.35 7.91
CA ALA A 71 -5.17 -10.91 6.73
C ALA A 71 -6.63 -11.40 6.74
N GLY A 72 -6.87 -12.64 7.17
CA GLY A 72 -8.19 -13.28 7.25
C GLY A 72 -9.14 -12.68 8.29
N ARG A 73 -8.62 -11.87 9.23
CA ARG A 73 -9.43 -11.16 10.22
C ARG A 73 -10.23 -10.00 9.65
N VAL A 74 -9.99 -9.60 8.40
CA VAL A 74 -10.80 -8.56 7.75
C VAL A 74 -12.27 -8.96 7.79
N ALA A 75 -13.07 -8.16 8.50
CA ALA A 75 -14.49 -8.41 8.63
C ALA A 75 -15.21 -8.06 7.31
N ASN A 76 -16.42 -8.61 7.14
CA ASN A 76 -17.29 -8.19 6.05
C ASN A 76 -17.57 -6.68 6.14
N ALA A 77 -17.64 -6.00 5.01
CA ALA A 77 -17.81 -4.53 4.93
C ALA A 77 -16.69 -3.74 5.63
N HIS A 78 -15.51 -4.33 5.83
CA HIS A 78 -14.38 -3.67 6.48
C HIS A 78 -13.12 -3.77 5.62
N GLN A 79 -12.16 -2.93 5.97
CA GLN A 79 -10.82 -2.97 5.42
C GLN A 79 -9.78 -3.38 6.47
N ILE A 80 -8.66 -3.88 5.99
CA ILE A 80 -7.40 -3.87 6.74
C ILE A 80 -6.34 -3.14 5.94
N LYS A 81 -5.43 -2.47 6.66
CA LYS A 81 -4.23 -1.88 6.08
C LYS A 81 -3.17 -2.96 6.01
N ALA A 82 -2.43 -3.04 4.91
CA ALA A 82 -1.46 -4.11 4.75
C ALA A 82 -0.14 -3.69 4.06
N HIS A 83 0.93 -4.40 4.42
CA HIS A 83 2.22 -4.43 3.74
C HIS A 83 2.57 -5.89 3.40
N LEU A 84 1.75 -6.49 2.55
CA LEU A 84 1.90 -7.86 2.08
C LEU A 84 2.80 -7.86 0.86
N ALA A 85 4.00 -8.43 1.02
CA ALA A 85 4.82 -8.82 -0.11
C ALA A 85 4.14 -9.95 -0.88
N TYR A 86 4.46 -10.08 -2.17
CA TYR A 86 3.90 -11.12 -3.00
C TYR A 86 4.40 -12.49 -2.55
N ASP A 87 3.47 -13.43 -2.52
CA ASP A 87 3.69 -14.83 -2.24
C ASP A 87 2.49 -15.57 -2.85
N GLU A 88 2.75 -16.68 -3.54
CA GLU A 88 1.70 -17.41 -4.25
C GLU A 88 0.62 -17.96 -3.29
N ASP A 89 1.01 -18.35 -2.07
CA ASP A 89 0.06 -18.84 -1.08
C ASP A 89 -0.76 -17.69 -0.49
N ILE A 90 -0.17 -16.51 -0.32
CA ILE A 90 -0.90 -15.32 0.12
C ILE A 90 -1.87 -14.84 -0.96
N ASP A 91 -1.46 -14.80 -2.23
CA ASP A 91 -2.32 -14.52 -3.39
C ASP A 91 -3.53 -15.45 -3.39
N ARG A 92 -3.27 -16.76 -3.41
CA ARG A 92 -4.31 -17.78 -3.39
C ARG A 92 -5.23 -17.64 -2.18
N PHE A 93 -4.68 -17.41 -1.00
CA PHE A 93 -5.45 -17.21 0.22
C PHE A 93 -6.39 -16.01 0.11
N LEU A 94 -5.89 -14.84 -0.31
CA LEU A 94 -6.70 -13.63 -0.43
C LEU A 94 -7.75 -13.76 -1.54
N TYR A 95 -7.43 -14.45 -2.62
CA TYR A 95 -8.37 -14.76 -3.70
C TYR A 95 -9.54 -15.60 -3.17
N LEU A 96 -9.24 -16.69 -2.45
CA LEU A 96 -10.24 -17.60 -1.87
C LEU A 96 -11.03 -16.98 -0.72
N LEU A 97 -10.42 -16.04 0.02
CA LEU A 97 -11.10 -15.21 1.00
C LEU A 97 -12.18 -14.31 0.37
N GLY A 98 -12.15 -14.14 -0.96
CA GLY A 98 -13.08 -13.29 -1.70
C GLY A 98 -12.82 -11.80 -1.48
N ALA A 99 -11.59 -11.43 -1.13
CA ALA A 99 -11.24 -10.05 -0.84
C ALA A 99 -11.08 -9.22 -2.11
N ASN A 100 -11.40 -7.93 -2.01
CA ASN A 100 -10.98 -6.91 -2.94
C ASN A 100 -9.58 -6.45 -2.56
N HIS A 101 -8.60 -6.65 -3.43
CA HIS A 101 -7.20 -6.36 -3.14
C HIS A 101 -6.71 -5.21 -4.00
N ILE A 102 -6.33 -4.13 -3.34
CA ILE A 102 -5.77 -2.94 -3.99
C ILE A 102 -4.31 -2.84 -3.57
N MET A 103 -3.43 -2.69 -4.56
CA MET A 103 -1.99 -2.52 -4.34
C MET A 103 -1.59 -1.09 -4.71
N ILE A 104 -1.34 -0.24 -3.71
CA ILE A 104 -0.81 1.11 -3.94
C ILE A 104 0.72 1.11 -4.01
N TYR A 105 1.24 1.78 -5.02
CA TYR A 105 2.68 2.01 -5.24
C TYR A 105 2.95 3.50 -5.56
N ARG A 106 4.21 3.89 -5.54
CA ARG A 106 4.66 5.28 -5.60
C ARG A 106 6.05 5.36 -6.22
N ASP A 107 6.46 6.53 -6.72
CA ASP A 107 7.86 6.78 -7.13
C ASP A 107 8.81 6.37 -5.99
N LEU A 108 9.64 5.37 -6.26
CA LEU A 108 10.51 4.73 -5.27
C LEU A 108 11.54 5.71 -4.68
N ARG A 109 11.88 6.77 -5.40
CA ARG A 109 12.77 7.84 -4.91
C ARG A 109 12.08 8.66 -3.84
N ASP A 110 10.81 9.01 -4.07
CA ASP A 110 9.98 9.67 -3.07
C ASP A 110 9.72 8.78 -1.86
N VAL A 111 9.56 7.47 -2.08
CA VAL A 111 9.45 6.50 -0.99
C VAL A 111 10.71 6.52 -0.13
N ALA A 112 11.91 6.48 -0.74
CA ALA A 112 13.18 6.56 -0.03
C ALA A 112 13.30 7.84 0.82
N VAL A 113 12.94 9.01 0.26
CA VAL A 113 12.91 10.27 1.02
C VAL A 113 11.91 10.20 2.18
N SER A 114 10.68 9.76 1.92
CA SER A 114 9.63 9.61 2.93
C SER A 114 10.05 8.69 4.07
N GLN A 115 10.81 7.65 3.74
CA GLN A 115 11.33 6.67 4.64
C GLN A 115 12.49 7.21 5.49
N ALA A 116 13.45 7.93 4.90
CA ALA A 116 14.50 8.62 5.65
C ALA A 116 13.94 9.60 6.69
N PHE A 117 12.93 10.40 6.31
CA PHE A 117 12.21 11.26 7.26
C PHE A 117 11.46 10.46 8.34
N HIS A 118 10.92 9.30 7.99
CA HIS A 118 10.22 8.45 8.95
C HIS A 118 11.15 7.94 10.05
N ILE A 119 12.37 7.53 9.70
CA ILE A 119 13.41 7.09 10.65
C ILE A 119 13.78 8.24 11.60
N LEU A 120 13.93 9.45 11.06
CA LEU A 120 14.29 10.62 11.84
C LEU A 120 13.18 11.07 12.80
N ASN A 121 11.91 10.87 12.41
CA ASN A 121 10.77 11.35 13.17
C ASN A 121 10.64 10.63 14.53
N SER A 122 10.72 11.40 15.62
CA SER A 122 10.63 10.92 17.00
C SER A 122 9.23 11.03 17.60
N ARG A 123 8.25 11.58 16.88
CA ARG A 123 6.95 11.98 17.45
C ARG A 123 5.98 10.82 17.72
N VAL A 124 6.20 9.63 17.16
CA VAL A 124 5.30 8.48 17.35
C VAL A 124 6.12 7.24 17.72
N LYS A 125 6.24 6.97 19.02
CA LYS A 125 7.04 5.86 19.57
C LYS A 125 6.67 4.47 19.02
N THR A 126 5.41 4.27 18.63
CA THR A 126 4.87 3.00 18.13
C THR A 126 5.13 2.74 16.63
N LEU A 127 5.68 3.73 15.91
CA LEU A 127 5.99 3.64 14.48
C LEU A 127 7.49 3.85 14.21
N LEU A 128 8.34 3.68 15.22
CA LEU A 128 9.77 3.89 15.07
C LEU A 128 10.40 2.77 14.24
N HIS A 129 11.44 3.13 13.49
CA HIS A 129 12.35 2.15 12.90
C HIS A 129 12.86 1.19 14.01
N PRO A 130 12.87 -0.14 13.77
CA PRO A 130 13.26 -1.15 14.77
C PRO A 130 14.63 -0.84 15.41
N ASP A 131 15.60 -0.41 14.60
CA ASP A 131 16.89 0.10 15.07
C ASP A 131 17.14 1.54 14.61
N ARG A 132 16.36 2.48 15.13
CA ARG A 132 16.58 3.92 14.86
C ARG A 132 17.99 4.37 15.27
N GLY A 133 18.53 3.81 16.36
CA GLY A 133 19.82 4.19 16.92
C GLY A 133 20.95 4.06 15.90
N ARG A 134 20.95 2.98 15.13
CA ARG A 134 21.94 2.73 14.08
C ARG A 134 21.91 3.77 12.97
N TYR A 135 20.73 4.08 12.44
CA TYR A 135 20.58 5.14 11.44
C TYR A 135 20.98 6.52 11.96
N MET A 136 20.68 6.83 13.23
CA MET A 136 21.09 8.12 13.82
C MET A 136 22.61 8.27 13.93
N LYS A 137 23.37 7.17 14.05
CA LYS A 137 24.85 7.20 14.08
C LYS A 137 25.46 7.62 12.73
N LEU A 138 24.72 7.54 11.64
CA LEU A 138 25.17 8.00 10.31
C LEU A 138 25.33 9.53 10.25
N GLY A 139 24.75 10.27 11.20
CA GLY A 139 25.10 11.67 11.45
C GLY A 139 24.43 12.72 10.55
N SER A 140 23.81 12.34 9.42
CA SER A 140 23.11 13.28 8.55
C SER A 140 21.89 12.66 7.86
N PHE A 141 20.99 13.52 7.36
CA PHE A 141 19.86 13.08 6.54
C PHE A 141 20.32 12.36 5.26
N ASP A 142 21.36 12.89 4.60
CA ASP A 142 21.87 12.36 3.34
C ASP A 142 22.50 10.97 3.54
N ALA A 143 23.26 10.78 4.62
CA ALA A 143 23.81 9.47 4.95
C ALA A 143 22.70 8.44 5.26
N ILE A 144 21.62 8.86 5.93
CA ILE A 144 20.44 8.02 6.17
C ILE A 144 19.71 7.71 4.86
N LEU A 145 19.55 8.68 3.97
CA LEU A 145 18.91 8.48 2.67
C LEU A 145 19.71 7.49 1.82
N LEU A 146 21.03 7.63 1.79
CA LEU A 146 21.92 6.69 1.11
C LEU A 146 21.77 5.27 1.69
N ALA A 147 21.77 5.13 3.01
CA ALA A 147 21.53 3.84 3.68
C ALA A 147 20.12 3.27 3.44
N VAL A 148 19.10 4.10 3.21
CA VAL A 148 17.77 3.63 2.79
C VAL A 148 17.79 3.11 1.35
N ILE A 149 18.57 3.73 0.47
CA ILE A 149 18.70 3.32 -0.93
C ILE A 149 19.49 2.02 -1.02
N GLU A 150 20.66 1.97 -0.39
CA GLU A 150 21.63 0.87 -0.49
C GLU A 150 21.33 -0.30 0.46
N GLY A 151 20.59 -0.04 1.54
CA GLY A 151 20.47 -0.95 2.68
C GLY A 151 21.48 -0.64 3.77
N LEU A 152 21.27 -1.23 4.96
CA LEU A 152 22.14 -1.09 6.12
C LEU A 152 22.14 -2.39 6.92
N ASP A 153 23.24 -3.14 6.85
CA ASP A 153 23.39 -4.45 7.50
C ASP A 153 22.25 -5.42 7.13
N GLU A 154 21.39 -5.81 8.07
CA GLU A 154 20.21 -6.65 7.86
C GLU A 154 19.02 -5.93 7.20
N PHE A 155 19.04 -4.59 7.12
CA PHE A 155 17.96 -3.82 6.51
C PHE A 155 18.17 -3.70 5.01
N LEU A 156 17.23 -4.24 4.24
CA LEU A 156 17.30 -4.27 2.78
C LEU A 156 17.19 -2.88 2.17
N GLY A 157 17.86 -2.67 1.03
CA GLY A 157 17.75 -1.45 0.24
C GLY A 157 16.35 -1.24 -0.35
N ILE A 158 16.03 -0.02 -0.76
CA ILE A 158 14.68 0.34 -1.22
C ILE A 158 14.21 -0.51 -2.41
N ILE A 159 15.12 -0.80 -3.35
CA ILE A 159 14.83 -1.62 -4.54
C ILE A 159 14.60 -3.08 -4.17
N GLU A 160 15.49 -3.67 -3.38
CA GLU A 160 15.36 -5.06 -2.93
C GLU A 160 14.05 -5.27 -2.16
N ARG A 161 13.66 -4.29 -1.35
CA ARG A 161 12.36 -4.32 -0.67
C ARG A 161 11.21 -4.20 -1.65
N TRP A 162 11.27 -3.28 -2.62
CA TRP A 162 10.23 -3.12 -3.64
C TRP A 162 10.01 -4.39 -4.46
N GLU A 163 11.08 -5.11 -4.80
CA GLU A 163 11.02 -6.34 -5.59
C GLU A 163 10.20 -7.45 -4.93
N ASN A 164 10.11 -7.45 -3.61
CA ASN A 164 9.21 -8.35 -2.89
C ASN A 164 7.72 -8.02 -3.10
N PHE A 165 7.38 -6.79 -3.49
CA PHE A 165 5.99 -6.32 -3.66
C PHE A 165 5.60 -6.17 -5.13
N ALA A 166 6.57 -5.90 -6.00
CA ALA A 166 6.35 -5.63 -7.41
C ALA A 166 5.49 -6.68 -8.14
N PRO A 167 5.60 -8.00 -7.86
CA PRO A 167 4.79 -8.99 -8.57
C PRO A 167 3.28 -8.84 -8.37
N TRP A 168 2.82 -8.16 -7.31
CA TRP A 168 1.39 -7.84 -7.16
C TRP A 168 0.84 -6.99 -8.30
N LEU A 169 1.68 -6.24 -9.01
CA LEU A 169 1.25 -5.43 -10.15
C LEU A 169 0.87 -6.28 -11.37
N ASP A 170 1.35 -7.52 -11.43
CA ASP A 170 1.12 -8.46 -12.53
C ASP A 170 -0.02 -9.46 -12.23
N VAL A 171 -0.68 -9.34 -11.06
CA VAL A 171 -1.80 -10.22 -10.68
C VAL A 171 -3.12 -9.67 -11.19
N ASP A 172 -3.74 -10.37 -12.14
CA ASP A 172 -4.93 -9.93 -12.89
C ASP A 172 -6.12 -9.45 -12.02
N TRP A 173 -6.32 -10.06 -10.85
CA TRP A 173 -7.47 -9.76 -9.99
C TRP A 173 -7.18 -8.67 -8.94
N VAL A 174 -5.93 -8.21 -8.85
CA VAL A 174 -5.50 -7.12 -7.97
C VAL A 174 -5.62 -5.80 -8.72
N LEU A 175 -6.08 -4.75 -8.03
CA LEU A 175 -6.12 -3.41 -8.60
C LEU A 175 -4.83 -2.64 -8.26
N PRO A 176 -3.90 -2.45 -9.22
CA PRO A 176 -2.74 -1.60 -9.02
C PRO A 176 -3.14 -0.11 -9.07
N VAL A 177 -2.56 0.66 -8.16
CA VAL A 177 -2.89 2.07 -7.96
C VAL A 177 -1.63 2.89 -7.75
N LYS A 178 -1.41 3.93 -8.57
CA LYS A 178 -0.35 4.90 -8.33
C LYS A 178 -0.79 5.91 -7.28
N TYR A 179 0.11 6.23 -6.35
CA TYR A 179 -0.10 7.25 -5.34
C TYR A 179 -0.37 8.63 -5.97
N GLU A 180 0.40 8.97 -7.01
CA GLU A 180 0.28 10.24 -7.71
C GLU A 180 -1.09 10.39 -8.36
N ASP A 181 -1.59 9.35 -9.01
CA ASP A 181 -2.88 9.41 -9.68
C ASP A 181 -4.04 9.57 -8.66
N LEU A 182 -3.89 9.02 -7.44
CA LEU A 182 -4.86 9.23 -6.34
C LEU A 182 -4.90 10.65 -5.82
N LEU A 183 -3.78 11.36 -5.89
CA LEU A 183 -3.71 12.76 -5.50
C LEU A 183 -4.27 13.67 -6.60
N ASP A 184 -3.98 13.36 -7.85
CA ASP A 184 -4.33 14.16 -9.02
C ASP A 184 -5.84 14.12 -9.31
N ASP A 185 -6.42 12.91 -9.35
CA ASP A 185 -7.85 12.73 -9.60
C ASP A 185 -8.51 11.76 -8.60
N PRO A 186 -8.75 12.20 -7.35
CA PRO A 186 -9.33 11.35 -6.32
C PRO A 186 -10.76 10.89 -6.65
N TYR A 187 -11.52 11.64 -7.46
CA TYR A 187 -12.89 11.28 -7.84
C TYR A 187 -12.90 10.16 -8.88
N PHE A 188 -12.04 10.25 -9.91
CA PHE A 188 -11.87 9.18 -10.88
C PHE A 188 -11.43 7.87 -10.20
N TRP A 189 -10.45 7.93 -9.30
CA TRP A 189 -9.98 6.74 -8.61
C TRP A 189 -10.97 6.19 -7.59
N ALA A 190 -11.74 7.03 -6.91
CA ALA A 190 -12.85 6.57 -6.08
C ALA A 190 -13.88 5.78 -6.90
N ASP A 191 -14.29 6.28 -8.08
CA ASP A 191 -15.18 5.57 -8.99
C ASP A 191 -14.59 4.23 -9.45
N LYS A 192 -13.33 4.24 -9.89
CA LYS A 192 -12.62 3.05 -10.39
C LYS A 192 -12.48 1.98 -9.30
N ILE A 193 -12.08 2.37 -8.08
CA ILE A 193 -11.95 1.47 -6.93
C ILE A 193 -13.29 0.89 -6.52
N PHE A 194 -14.33 1.73 -6.42
CA PHE A 194 -15.68 1.28 -6.07
C PHE A 194 -16.19 0.26 -7.09
N LYS A 195 -16.14 0.58 -8.38
CA LYS A 195 -16.58 -0.32 -9.45
C LYS A 195 -15.73 -1.59 -9.53
N TYR A 196 -14.42 -1.52 -9.28
CA TYR A 196 -13.56 -2.69 -9.18
C TYR A 196 -14.08 -3.67 -8.12
N GLY A 197 -14.29 -3.19 -6.89
CA GLY A 197 -14.75 -4.05 -5.80
C GLY A 197 -16.12 -4.66 -6.07
N MET A 198 -17.05 -3.88 -6.62
CA MET A 198 -18.39 -4.39 -6.97
C MET A 198 -18.32 -5.47 -8.07
N LYS A 199 -17.53 -5.25 -9.13
CA LYS A 199 -17.32 -6.25 -10.19
C LYS A 199 -16.68 -7.51 -9.66
N ARG A 200 -15.68 -7.39 -8.78
CA ARG A 200 -14.99 -8.52 -8.15
C ARG A 200 -15.93 -9.35 -7.27
N GLN A 201 -16.78 -8.71 -6.47
CA GLN A 201 -17.77 -9.43 -5.68
C GLN A 201 -18.75 -10.18 -6.58
N VAL A 202 -19.28 -9.52 -7.62
CA VAL A 202 -20.20 -10.20 -8.55
C VAL A 202 -19.53 -11.36 -9.28
N SER A 203 -18.25 -11.28 -9.65
CA SER A 203 -17.56 -12.39 -10.31
C SER A 203 -17.37 -13.60 -9.39
N LEU A 204 -17.22 -13.40 -8.07
CA LEU A 204 -17.16 -14.49 -7.09
C LEU A 204 -18.49 -15.24 -6.95
N TYR A 205 -19.62 -14.53 -7.08
CA TYR A 205 -20.96 -15.10 -6.86
C TYR A 205 -21.72 -15.46 -8.13
N SER A 206 -21.17 -15.14 -9.31
CA SER A 206 -21.74 -15.54 -10.60
C SER A 206 -21.58 -17.05 -10.81
N TYR A 207 -22.40 -17.83 -10.10
CA TYR A 207 -22.52 -19.27 -10.27
C TYR A 207 -23.26 -19.55 -11.59
N LYS A 208 -22.75 -20.48 -12.40
CA LYS A 208 -23.42 -21.07 -13.59
C LYS A 208 -23.61 -20.17 -14.83
N GLY A 209 -22.64 -19.36 -15.23
CA GLY A 209 -22.56 -18.85 -16.61
C GLY A 209 -23.67 -17.87 -17.04
N GLU A 210 -24.62 -17.56 -16.17
CA GLU A 210 -25.58 -16.46 -16.35
C GLU A 210 -24.97 -15.22 -15.68
N GLY A 211 -24.35 -14.36 -16.49
CA GLY A 211 -23.69 -13.16 -16.00
C GLY A 211 -24.66 -12.23 -15.28
N LEU A 212 -24.48 -12.08 -13.96
CA LEU A 212 -25.15 -11.03 -13.19
C LEU A 212 -24.77 -9.67 -13.79
N LYS A 213 -25.77 -8.94 -14.31
CA LYS A 213 -25.57 -7.59 -14.83
C LYS A 213 -25.56 -6.60 -13.66
N LEU A 214 -24.41 -6.00 -13.40
CA LEU A 214 -24.30 -4.87 -12.48
C LEU A 214 -24.92 -3.62 -13.11
N SER A 215 -25.89 -3.04 -12.41
CA SER A 215 -26.40 -1.69 -12.69
C SER A 215 -26.06 -0.78 -11.52
N PHE A 216 -25.49 0.37 -11.81
CA PHE A 216 -25.15 1.40 -10.82
C PHE A 216 -26.20 2.50 -10.88
N ASP A 217 -26.84 2.77 -9.76
CA ASP A 217 -27.73 3.92 -9.66
C ASP A 217 -26.88 5.20 -9.66
N LYS A 218 -27.24 6.21 -10.47
CA LYS A 218 -26.38 7.38 -10.68
C LYS A 218 -26.21 8.21 -9.41
N VAL A 219 -27.27 8.37 -8.62
CA VAL A 219 -27.30 9.30 -7.48
C VAL A 219 -26.51 8.73 -6.30
N GLY A 220 -26.79 7.49 -5.91
CA GLY A 220 -26.10 6.77 -4.84
C GLY A 220 -24.65 6.52 -5.19
N THR A 221 -24.34 6.10 -6.42
CA THR A 221 -22.94 5.94 -6.86
C THR A 221 -22.17 7.25 -6.77
N ALA A 222 -22.75 8.37 -7.23
CA ALA A 222 -22.11 9.69 -7.10
C ALA A 222 -21.89 10.09 -5.63
N ALA A 223 -22.84 9.80 -4.74
CA ALA A 223 -22.71 10.08 -3.31
C ALA A 223 -21.59 9.26 -2.65
N VAL A 224 -21.45 7.98 -3.01
CA VAL A 224 -20.36 7.12 -2.53
C VAL A 224 -19.01 7.64 -3.00
N ILE A 225 -18.88 7.95 -4.29
CA ILE A 225 -17.65 8.48 -4.89
C ILE A 225 -17.24 9.81 -4.22
N ASP A 226 -18.20 10.71 -4.04
CA ASP A 226 -17.99 12.00 -3.37
C ASP A 226 -17.47 11.80 -1.93
N ALA A 227 -18.08 10.89 -1.17
CA ALA A 227 -17.64 10.57 0.18
C ALA A 227 -16.20 10.01 0.19
N MET A 228 -15.89 9.04 -0.68
CA MET A 228 -14.56 8.41 -0.79
C MET A 228 -13.48 9.45 -1.13
N ALA A 229 -13.71 10.27 -2.15
CA ALA A 229 -12.77 11.32 -2.57
C ALA A 229 -12.54 12.36 -1.46
N LYS A 230 -13.60 12.81 -0.77
CA LYS A 230 -13.51 13.76 0.34
C LYS A 230 -12.78 13.20 1.55
N PHE A 231 -12.88 11.91 1.85
CA PHE A 231 -12.15 11.30 2.96
C PHE A 231 -10.65 11.15 2.64
N ALA A 232 -10.29 10.83 1.40
CA ALA A 232 -8.90 10.70 0.97
C ALA A 232 -8.08 11.99 1.21
N VAL A 233 -8.70 13.15 1.02
CA VAL A 233 -8.05 14.46 1.19
C VAL A 233 -8.00 14.97 2.64
N GLN A 234 -8.52 14.24 3.63
CA GLN A 234 -8.48 14.62 5.04
C GLN A 234 -7.11 14.38 5.68
N LYS A 235 -6.19 15.30 5.39
CA LYS A 235 -4.76 15.27 5.78
C LYS A 235 -4.52 15.18 7.30
N GLU A 236 -5.39 15.79 8.09
CA GLU A 236 -5.29 15.89 9.56
C GLU A 236 -5.39 14.54 10.29
N LYS A 237 -5.95 13.51 9.65
CA LYS A 237 -6.24 12.20 10.27
C LYS A 237 -5.10 11.18 10.16
N SER A 238 -3.95 11.56 9.63
CA SER A 238 -2.83 10.65 9.41
C SER A 238 -1.68 10.92 10.37
N PRO A 239 -1.37 10.00 11.31
CA PRO A 239 -0.24 10.15 12.23
C PRO A 239 1.13 10.11 11.52
N THR A 240 1.15 9.79 10.23
CA THR A 240 2.37 9.71 9.41
C THR A 240 2.40 10.72 8.26
N TYR A 241 1.41 11.62 8.18
CA TYR A 241 1.36 12.64 7.14
C TYR A 241 2.43 13.69 7.37
N ARG A 242 3.23 13.92 6.32
CA ARG A 242 4.34 14.88 6.32
C ARG A 242 4.07 16.06 5.40
N LYS A 243 3.88 15.78 4.11
CA LYS A 243 3.58 16.81 3.09
C LYS A 243 2.51 16.39 2.08
N GLY A 244 2.33 15.09 1.84
CA GLY A 244 1.32 14.60 0.90
C GLY A 244 1.57 14.98 -0.56
N VAL A 245 2.78 15.42 -0.91
CA VAL A 245 3.18 15.83 -2.28
C VAL A 245 4.00 14.74 -2.96
N SER A 246 4.02 14.74 -4.29
CA SER A 246 4.92 13.94 -5.13
C SER A 246 6.10 14.79 -5.63
N GLY A 247 7.22 14.13 -5.95
CA GLY A 247 8.41 14.74 -6.55
C GLY A 247 9.37 15.43 -5.57
N GLU A 248 9.22 15.23 -4.25
CA GLU A 248 10.13 15.82 -3.25
C GLU A 248 11.54 15.25 -3.36
N TRP A 249 11.71 14.07 -3.94
CA TRP A 249 13.02 13.52 -4.25
C TRP A 249 13.90 14.47 -5.05
N LYS A 250 13.33 15.31 -5.93
CA LYS A 250 14.09 16.28 -6.74
C LYS A 250 14.84 17.32 -5.90
N GLU A 251 14.35 17.61 -4.68
CA GLU A 251 14.99 18.55 -3.75
C GLU A 251 16.02 17.87 -2.83
N ARG A 252 16.04 16.54 -2.79
CA ARG A 252 16.78 15.74 -1.78
C ARG A 252 17.79 14.78 -2.38
N PHE A 253 17.65 14.44 -3.65
CA PHE A 253 18.58 13.60 -4.36
C PHE A 253 19.73 14.47 -4.87
N TYR A 254 20.91 14.23 -4.33
CA TYR A 254 22.18 14.72 -4.88
C TYR A 254 22.76 13.68 -5.84
N PRO A 255 23.78 14.02 -6.64
CA PRO A 255 24.38 13.08 -7.59
C PRO A 255 24.72 11.72 -6.96
N VAL A 256 25.27 11.71 -5.75
CA VAL A 256 25.57 10.47 -5.00
C VAL A 256 24.33 9.60 -4.74
N HIS A 257 23.16 10.20 -4.45
CA HIS A 257 21.91 9.46 -4.24
C HIS A 257 21.36 8.90 -5.54
N ILE A 258 21.47 9.66 -6.63
CA ILE A 258 21.05 9.23 -7.98
C ILE A 258 21.91 8.04 -8.41
N ASP A 259 23.23 8.14 -8.27
CA ASP A 259 24.17 7.07 -8.65
C ASP A 259 23.92 5.80 -7.84
N ALA A 260 23.74 5.93 -6.51
CA ALA A 260 23.40 4.80 -5.66
C ALA A 260 22.07 4.16 -6.05
N PHE A 261 21.06 4.97 -6.37
CA PHE A 261 19.75 4.46 -6.80
C PHE A 261 19.84 3.74 -8.15
N LYS A 262 20.50 4.34 -9.15
CA LYS A 262 20.75 3.70 -10.47
C LYS A 262 21.45 2.35 -10.30
N LYS A 263 22.47 2.29 -9.44
CA LYS A 263 23.23 1.07 -9.15
C LYS A 263 22.37 -0.01 -8.49
N ALA A 264 21.45 0.38 -7.60
CA ALA A 264 20.53 -0.53 -6.94
C ALA A 264 19.42 -1.02 -7.91
N ASP A 265 18.89 -0.14 -8.75
CA ASP A 265 17.76 -0.42 -9.64
C ASP A 265 18.14 -1.11 -10.95
N LYS A 266 18.75 -2.29 -10.82
CA LYS A 266 19.19 -3.14 -11.95
C LYS A 266 18.04 -3.55 -12.86
N ASN A 267 16.83 -3.64 -12.30
CA ASN A 267 15.62 -4.05 -12.99
C ASN A 267 14.87 -2.90 -13.67
N ARG A 268 15.42 -1.68 -13.63
CA ARG A 268 14.85 -0.46 -14.24
C ARG A 268 13.42 -0.19 -13.81
N TRP A 269 13.15 -0.32 -12.51
CA TRP A 269 11.81 -0.15 -11.94
C TRP A 269 11.23 1.24 -12.21
N LEU A 270 12.03 2.32 -12.22
CA LEU A 270 11.48 3.64 -12.54
C LEU A 270 10.91 3.70 -13.97
N VAL A 271 11.50 2.99 -14.92
CA VAL A 271 10.96 2.86 -16.29
C VAL A 271 9.73 1.97 -16.30
N LYS A 272 9.79 0.78 -15.68
CA LYS A 272 8.67 -0.17 -15.61
C LYS A 272 7.42 0.43 -14.95
N LEU A 273 7.61 1.27 -13.94
CA LEU A 273 6.54 1.96 -13.23
C LEU A 273 6.08 3.24 -13.96
N GLY A 274 6.79 3.66 -15.00
CA GLY A 274 6.47 4.82 -15.83
C GLY A 274 6.81 6.18 -15.18
N TYR A 275 7.80 6.21 -14.28
CA TYR A 275 8.32 7.45 -13.69
C TYR A 275 9.49 8.04 -14.49
N GLU A 276 10.20 7.24 -15.27
CA GLU A 276 11.35 7.66 -16.08
C GLU A 276 11.39 6.94 -17.44
N ARG A 277 12.31 7.38 -18.30
CA ARG A 277 12.67 6.74 -19.57
C ARG A 277 14.02 6.03 -19.45
N ASP A 278 14.35 5.17 -20.41
CA ASP A 278 15.63 4.43 -20.40
C ASP A 278 16.86 5.35 -20.32
N GLU A 279 16.79 6.52 -20.94
CA GLU A 279 17.78 7.61 -20.90
C GLU A 279 18.17 8.00 -19.46
N TRP A 280 17.29 7.77 -18.47
CA TRP A 280 17.61 8.05 -17.08
C TRP A 280 18.74 7.17 -16.56
N TYR A 281 18.96 5.96 -17.08
CA TYR A 281 20.01 5.04 -16.64
C TYR A 281 21.33 5.17 -17.42
N GLU A 282 21.33 5.97 -18.48
CA GLU A 282 22.54 6.35 -19.21
C GLU A 282 23.37 7.36 -18.38
#